data_AF-A0A1U6GML0-F1
#
_entry.id   AF-A0A1U6GML0-F1
#
_cell.length_a   1.000
_cell.length_b   1.000
_cell.length_c   1.000
_cell.angle_alpha   90.00
_cell.angle_beta   90.00
_cell.angle_gamma   90.00
#
_symmetry.space_group_name_H-M   'P 1'
#
loop_
_entity.id
_entity.type
_entity.pdbx_description
1 polymer ?
#
loop_
_entity_poly.entity_id
_entity_poly.type
_entity_poly.pdbx_seq_one_letter_code
_entity_poly.pdbx_strand_id
1 'polypeptide(L)'
;MEHTLPMNNELDNNKLDAVSFRTPDVVMHSERLGAMHQTRISFVRTLLRKIDKEKWTLKIHLWDLNKEGYGQVIYRLQTPEHVYHLVVFCNQIADEERNDRVIAQKWDVTFALVYGEIGDELLANLKANVPLQEAGRNSNMVMVLARANKSVRVFDHVVSSLADGQQPDLEVLAQVGYILRTTAVYGNGKFGIFDFKPLDHSEDFNQSFRAQMCAVYLLREFSLDWVDYLAKKKGGDKAVSLHPEIKQYLGIGNATGLGMAPYLINHPCVVDQWLSTREGALQAVLVCNIESEADNSKVQQFSTLMNRAIQHFSEVVTINEPQILLNSTIVDELTQLQNNLVTELKDCDTWADFLQHNDHLSYESQEVIISCMMELYPELVDRFAGQVNADETMSLPSGKVVQDLVEVLEARYQWAISIDFAAEDNVYWFWYRSEDKEEPRMGIRGQERGDDKEFLLDIGRQANTLYLALQQANPQQLLSEFILTKPKYRSIARRVWTMGHKKMGDIQINVLQKTALPMHLLRCKLSMFGATKFDPRSDRWVRVTLFQGAPLFDDVHSDEWLFPLLPKINELSTLPLAAQ
;
A
#
# COMPACT_ATOMS: atom_id res chain seq x y z
N MET A 1 -18.84 0.25 26.92
CA MET A 1 -20.20 0.01 26.42
C MET A 1 -20.05 -0.82 25.17
N GLU A 2 -20.50 -2.07 25.24
CA GLU A 2 -20.49 -3.01 24.12
C GLU A 2 -21.38 -2.45 23.01
N HIS A 3 -20.77 -2.05 21.90
CA HIS A 3 -21.51 -1.78 20.67
C HIS A 3 -21.70 -3.12 19.96
N THR A 4 -22.86 -3.73 20.20
CA THR A 4 -23.41 -4.80 19.38
C THR A 4 -23.73 -4.24 18.00
N LEU A 5 -22.97 -4.68 16.99
CA LEU A 5 -23.29 -4.48 15.58
C LEU A 5 -24.59 -5.25 15.23
N PRO A 6 -25.45 -4.73 14.34
CA PRO A 6 -26.69 -5.39 13.97
C PRO A 6 -26.40 -6.69 13.21
N MET A 7 -26.83 -7.82 13.79
CA MET A 7 -26.97 -9.09 13.10
C MET A 7 -27.94 -8.91 11.93
N ASN A 8 -27.45 -9.03 10.70
CA ASN A 8 -28.19 -9.54 9.56
C ASN A 8 -27.21 -9.93 8.45
N ASN A 9 -27.39 -11.14 7.92
CA ASN A 9 -26.46 -11.97 7.13
C ASN A 9 -25.29 -12.58 7.91
N GLU A 10 -25.60 -13.41 8.90
CA GLU A 10 -24.62 -14.37 9.42
C GLU A 10 -24.39 -15.46 8.37
N LEU A 11 -23.21 -15.48 7.73
CA LEU A 11 -22.61 -16.77 7.45
C LEU A 11 -22.50 -17.49 8.78
N ASP A 12 -23.11 -18.67 8.86
CA ASP A 12 -23.01 -19.56 10.01
C ASP A 12 -21.52 -19.67 10.40
N ASN A 13 -21.16 -19.24 11.61
CA ASN A 13 -19.76 -19.29 12.09
C ASN A 13 -19.19 -20.71 11.97
N ASN A 14 -20.04 -21.73 12.03
CA ASN A 14 -19.67 -23.12 11.79
C ASN A 14 -19.11 -23.40 10.38
N LYS A 15 -19.51 -22.62 9.36
CA LYS A 15 -18.96 -22.73 7.99
C LYS A 15 -17.62 -22.02 7.85
N LEU A 16 -17.40 -20.90 8.52
CA LEU A 16 -16.11 -20.21 8.52
C LEU A 16 -15.01 -21.07 9.16
N ASP A 17 -15.36 -21.84 10.20
CA ASP A 17 -14.44 -22.76 10.86
C ASP A 17 -14.13 -24.03 10.03
N ALA A 18 -14.84 -24.27 8.91
CA ALA A 18 -14.63 -25.45 8.07
C ALA A 18 -13.34 -25.38 7.21
N VAL A 19 -12.86 -24.16 6.93
CA VAL A 19 -11.59 -23.93 6.22
C VAL A 19 -10.69 -23.13 7.15
N SER A 20 -9.55 -23.68 7.57
CA SER A 20 -8.62 -22.93 8.41
C SER A 20 -7.94 -21.81 7.61
N PHE A 21 -7.48 -20.76 8.30
CA PHE A 21 -6.53 -19.83 7.70
C PHE A 21 -5.33 -20.58 7.13
N ARG A 22 -4.79 -20.08 6.02
CA ARG A 22 -3.46 -20.52 5.57
C ARG A 22 -2.46 -20.29 6.70
N THR A 23 -1.53 -21.22 6.85
CA THR A 23 -0.61 -21.19 7.98
C THR A 23 0.35 -19.99 7.88
N PRO A 24 0.86 -19.48 9.02
CA PRO A 24 1.79 -18.35 9.00
C PRO A 24 3.05 -18.55 8.17
N ASP A 25 3.58 -19.78 8.09
CA ASP A 25 4.73 -20.11 7.25
C ASP A 25 4.43 -19.93 5.75
N VAL A 26 3.17 -19.97 5.33
CA VAL A 26 2.76 -19.64 3.97
C VAL A 26 2.53 -18.12 3.83
N VAL A 27 1.71 -17.53 4.69
CA VAL A 27 1.26 -16.13 4.54
C VAL A 27 2.38 -15.13 4.85
N MET A 28 3.17 -15.40 5.88
CA MET A 28 4.24 -14.51 6.36
C MET A 28 5.58 -14.77 5.68
N HIS A 29 5.63 -15.69 4.70
CA HIS A 29 6.82 -15.93 3.89
C HIS A 29 7.14 -14.72 3.01
N SER A 30 8.40 -14.29 3.00
CA SER A 30 8.76 -13.04 2.29
C SER A 30 8.38 -13.04 0.81
N GLU A 31 8.59 -14.12 0.07
CA GLU A 31 8.23 -14.18 -1.35
C GLU A 31 6.71 -14.08 -1.58
N ARG A 32 5.90 -14.69 -0.70
CA ARG A 32 4.43 -14.57 -0.76
C ARG A 32 4.00 -13.14 -0.52
N LEU A 33 4.54 -12.50 0.52
CA LEU A 33 4.32 -11.09 0.83
C LEU A 33 4.73 -10.18 -0.33
N GLY A 34 5.82 -10.55 -1.03
CA GLY A 34 6.34 -9.89 -2.22
C GLY A 34 5.52 -10.08 -3.50
N ALA A 35 4.57 -11.01 -3.52
CA ALA A 35 3.67 -11.27 -4.65
C ALA A 35 2.28 -10.63 -4.46
N MET A 36 1.99 -10.05 -3.30
CA MET A 36 0.65 -9.51 -3.01
C MET A 36 0.26 -8.35 -3.94
N HIS A 37 -1.01 -8.34 -4.35
CA HIS A 37 -1.64 -7.23 -5.06
C HIS A 37 -2.72 -6.55 -4.21
N GLN A 38 -3.18 -5.39 -4.69
CA GLN A 38 -4.32 -4.74 -4.06
C GLN A 38 -5.53 -5.68 -4.06
N THR A 39 -6.36 -5.58 -3.03
CA THR A 39 -7.61 -6.33 -2.93
C THR A 39 -8.74 -5.38 -2.61
N ARG A 40 -9.96 -5.91 -2.58
CA ARG A 40 -11.15 -5.14 -2.23
C ARG A 40 -11.02 -4.37 -0.91
N ILE A 41 -10.28 -4.88 0.07
CA ILE A 41 -10.09 -4.26 1.40
C ILE A 41 -8.82 -3.38 1.51
N SER A 42 -8.08 -3.16 0.42
CA SER A 42 -6.96 -2.21 0.41
C SER A 42 -7.42 -0.79 0.74
N PHE A 43 -6.56 0.02 1.36
CA PHE A 43 -6.96 1.30 1.97
C PHE A 43 -7.53 2.32 0.98
N VAL A 44 -6.98 2.40 -0.23
CA VAL A 44 -7.54 3.25 -1.30
C VAL A 44 -8.94 2.78 -1.71
N ARG A 45 -9.19 1.46 -1.75
CA ARG A 45 -10.48 0.87 -2.13
C ARG A 45 -11.54 1.14 -1.07
N THR A 46 -11.20 0.95 0.21
CA THR A 46 -12.13 1.19 1.33
C THR A 46 -12.42 2.68 1.51
N LEU A 47 -11.46 3.55 1.25
CA LEU A 47 -11.65 5.00 1.24
C LEU A 47 -12.69 5.43 0.19
N LEU A 48 -12.55 5.00 -1.08
CA LEU A 48 -13.48 5.40 -2.13
C LEU A 48 -14.90 4.88 -1.87
N ARG A 49 -15.03 3.65 -1.35
CA ARG A 49 -16.36 3.14 -0.93
C ARG A 49 -16.96 3.95 0.20
N LYS A 50 -16.14 4.44 1.14
CA LYS A 50 -16.63 5.36 2.19
C LYS A 50 -17.06 6.70 1.60
N ILE A 51 -16.26 7.30 0.72
CA ILE A 51 -16.57 8.56 0.03
C ILE A 51 -17.92 8.44 -0.72
N ASP A 52 -18.11 7.37 -1.48
CA ASP A 52 -19.36 7.09 -2.21
C ASP A 52 -20.54 6.88 -1.24
N LYS A 53 -20.39 6.02 -0.23
CA LYS A 53 -21.46 5.73 0.74
C LYS A 53 -21.92 6.97 1.51
N GLU A 54 -20.97 7.81 1.92
CA GLU A 54 -21.22 9.00 2.73
C GLU A 54 -21.44 10.26 1.90
N LYS A 55 -21.38 10.14 0.56
CA LYS A 55 -21.62 11.23 -0.40
C LYS A 55 -20.79 12.47 -0.07
N TRP A 56 -19.48 12.27 0.17
CA TRP A 56 -18.55 13.38 0.38
C TRP A 56 -18.54 14.26 -0.87
N THR A 57 -18.29 15.56 -0.71
CA THR A 57 -18.24 16.49 -1.85
C THR A 57 -16.91 17.22 -1.90
N LEU A 58 -16.39 17.44 -3.10
CA LEU A 58 -15.15 18.17 -3.36
C LEU A 58 -15.48 19.40 -4.20
N LYS A 59 -14.94 20.57 -3.82
CA LYS A 59 -15.09 21.80 -4.59
C LYS A 59 -13.77 22.53 -4.69
N ILE A 60 -13.50 23.14 -5.85
CA ILE A 60 -12.41 24.11 -5.97
C ILE A 60 -12.80 25.35 -5.17
N HIS A 61 -12.05 25.63 -4.10
CA HIS A 61 -12.23 26.81 -3.25
C HIS A 61 -11.41 28.00 -3.75
N LEU A 62 -10.18 27.74 -4.22
CA LEU A 62 -9.30 28.75 -4.80
C LEU A 62 -8.53 28.14 -5.98
N TRP A 63 -8.47 28.87 -7.10
CA TRP A 63 -7.59 28.56 -8.22
C TRP A 63 -6.77 29.81 -8.60
N ASP A 64 -5.58 29.94 -8.02
CA ASP A 64 -4.68 31.08 -8.22
C ASP A 64 -3.36 30.61 -8.82
N LEU A 65 -3.42 30.19 -10.09
CA LEU A 65 -2.26 29.84 -10.90
C LEU A 65 -2.03 30.88 -11.99
N ASN A 66 -0.76 31.21 -12.25
CA ASN A 66 -0.39 32.03 -13.40
C ASN A 66 -0.51 31.23 -14.73
N LYS A 67 -0.12 31.85 -15.85
CA LYS A 67 -0.21 31.21 -17.18
C LYS A 67 0.76 30.03 -17.35
N GLU A 68 1.84 30.01 -16.58
CA GLU A 68 2.82 28.92 -16.51
C GLU A 68 2.42 27.80 -15.52
N GLY A 69 1.32 27.98 -14.76
CA GLY A 69 0.82 27.01 -13.79
C GLY A 69 1.48 27.07 -12.42
N TYR A 70 2.13 28.18 -12.05
CA TYR A 70 2.70 28.42 -10.72
C TYR A 70 1.76 29.25 -9.85
N GLY A 71 1.71 28.94 -8.55
CA GLY A 71 0.82 29.60 -7.61
C GLY A 71 0.25 28.63 -6.59
N GLN A 72 -1.03 28.80 -6.23
CA GLN A 72 -1.70 27.99 -5.23
C GLN A 72 -3.12 27.59 -5.63
N VAL A 73 -3.51 26.38 -5.27
CA VAL A 73 -4.86 25.85 -5.46
C VAL A 73 -5.36 25.28 -4.14
N ILE A 74 -6.64 25.48 -3.84
CA ILE A 74 -7.28 24.95 -2.65
C ILE A 74 -8.53 24.19 -3.07
N TYR A 75 -8.61 22.92 -2.71
CA TYR A 75 -9.86 22.16 -2.74
C TYR A 75 -10.45 22.10 -1.34
N ARG A 76 -11.77 22.27 -1.25
CA ARG A 76 -12.55 22.07 -0.04
C ARG A 76 -13.27 20.72 -0.13
N LEU A 77 -12.93 19.82 0.77
CA LEU A 77 -13.57 18.53 0.96
C LEU A 77 -14.58 18.64 2.11
N GLN A 78 -15.83 18.28 1.84
CA GLN A 78 -16.90 18.22 2.83
C GLN A 78 -17.29 16.76 3.06
N THR A 79 -17.14 16.30 4.29
CA THR A 79 -17.70 15.02 4.77
C THR A 79 -19.00 15.30 5.54
N PRO A 80 -19.76 14.28 5.97
CA PRO A 80 -20.93 14.48 6.83
C PRO A 80 -20.58 15.18 8.15
N GLU A 81 -19.40 14.90 8.69
CA GLU A 81 -18.99 15.33 10.04
C GLU A 81 -18.11 16.57 10.02
N HIS A 82 -17.25 16.71 9.00
CA HIS A 82 -16.17 17.70 9.02
C HIS A 82 -15.87 18.32 7.66
N VAL A 83 -15.06 19.38 7.72
CA VAL A 83 -14.51 20.08 6.57
C VAL A 83 -13.00 19.90 6.58
N TYR A 84 -12.46 19.66 5.40
CA TYR A 84 -11.02 19.58 5.16
C TYR A 84 -10.65 20.39 3.93
N HIS A 85 -9.39 20.78 3.85
CA HIS A 85 -8.85 21.48 2.70
C HIS A 85 -7.57 20.83 2.21
N LEU A 86 -7.51 20.52 0.92
CA LEU A 86 -6.24 20.25 0.25
C LEU A 86 -5.67 21.57 -0.25
N VAL A 87 -4.57 22.03 0.33
CA VAL A 87 -3.82 23.20 -0.12
C VAL A 87 -2.62 22.76 -0.93
N VAL A 88 -2.53 23.20 -2.17
CA VAL A 88 -1.51 22.82 -3.14
C VAL A 88 -0.71 24.05 -3.54
N PHE A 89 0.61 23.98 -3.43
CA PHE A 89 1.55 25.00 -3.88
C PHE A 89 2.35 24.48 -5.07
N CYS A 90 2.28 25.19 -6.19
CA CYS A 90 2.94 24.87 -7.45
C CYS A 90 4.15 25.79 -7.64
N ASN A 91 5.35 25.22 -7.59
CA ASN A 91 6.60 25.98 -7.59
C ASN A 91 7.28 25.96 -8.96
N GLN A 92 7.94 27.06 -9.31
CA GLN A 92 8.89 27.09 -10.42
C GLN A 92 10.22 26.52 -9.96
N ILE A 93 10.74 25.55 -10.70
CA ILE A 93 12.01 24.89 -10.42
C ILE A 93 12.76 24.74 -11.74
N ALA A 94 14.06 25.01 -11.71
CA ALA A 94 14.94 24.77 -12.86
C ALA A 94 15.13 23.26 -13.09
N ASP A 95 15.35 22.84 -14.33
CA ASP A 95 15.44 21.42 -14.69
C ASP A 95 16.55 20.70 -13.91
N GLU A 96 17.66 21.38 -13.66
CA GLU A 96 18.82 20.86 -12.93
C GLU A 96 18.56 20.69 -11.43
N GLU A 97 17.55 21.39 -10.89
CA GLU A 97 17.16 21.29 -9.48
C GLU A 97 16.14 20.17 -9.22
N ARG A 98 15.56 19.57 -10.29
CA ARG A 98 14.61 18.46 -10.15
C ARG A 98 15.34 17.18 -9.77
N ASN A 99 15.02 16.65 -8.59
CA ASN A 99 15.54 15.38 -8.12
C ASN A 99 14.40 14.47 -7.65
N ASP A 100 14.41 13.24 -8.14
CA ASP A 100 13.44 12.19 -7.82
C ASP A 100 13.56 11.63 -6.39
N ARG A 101 14.58 12.05 -5.65
CA ARG A 101 14.85 11.57 -4.30
C ARG A 101 14.02 12.34 -3.28
N VAL A 102 13.66 11.64 -2.20
CA VAL A 102 13.01 12.20 -1.01
C VAL A 102 13.82 13.39 -0.46
N ILE A 103 15.14 13.36 -0.58
CA ILE A 103 16.08 14.39 -0.10
C ILE A 103 16.26 15.62 -1.03
N ALA A 104 15.41 15.80 -2.05
CA ALA A 104 15.46 17.04 -2.82
C ALA A 104 15.20 18.25 -1.90
N GLN A 105 15.47 19.47 -2.37
CA GLN A 105 15.13 20.71 -1.63
C GLN A 105 13.94 21.44 -2.25
N LYS A 106 13.55 21.07 -3.47
CA LYS A 106 12.48 21.68 -4.23
C LYS A 106 11.68 20.60 -4.94
N TRP A 107 10.37 20.79 -5.02
CA TRP A 107 9.43 19.90 -5.70
C TRP A 107 8.41 20.72 -6.50
N ASP A 108 8.02 20.22 -7.67
CA ASP A 108 7.08 20.93 -8.55
C ASP A 108 5.78 21.26 -7.80
N VAL A 109 5.38 20.35 -6.89
CA VAL A 109 4.21 20.49 -6.04
C VAL A 109 4.54 20.13 -4.59
N THR A 110 4.12 20.97 -3.66
CA THR A 110 4.03 20.64 -2.22
C THR A 110 2.60 20.87 -1.75
N PHE A 111 2.08 20.02 -0.89
CA PHE A 111 0.67 20.09 -0.50
C PHE A 111 0.43 19.65 0.94
N ALA A 112 -0.68 20.13 1.49
CA ALA A 112 -1.14 19.81 2.82
C ALA A 112 -2.64 19.49 2.83
N LEU A 113 -3.04 18.44 3.56
CA LEU A 113 -4.44 18.23 3.94
C LEU A 113 -4.64 18.82 5.33
N VAL A 114 -5.58 19.75 5.46
CA VAL A 114 -5.80 20.55 6.67
C VAL A 114 -7.18 20.25 7.24
N TYR A 115 -7.27 20.05 8.55
CA TYR A 115 -8.53 19.90 9.28
C TYR A 115 -9.16 21.28 9.55
N GLY A 116 -10.43 21.42 9.20
CA GLY A 116 -11.21 22.64 9.42
C GLY A 116 -11.13 23.67 8.30
N GLU A 117 -11.72 24.83 8.56
CA GLU A 117 -11.68 25.99 7.68
C GLU A 117 -10.29 26.65 7.70
N ILE A 118 -9.88 27.21 6.57
CA ILE A 118 -8.59 27.89 6.43
C ILE A 118 -8.80 29.40 6.43
N GLY A 119 -8.39 30.07 7.52
CA GLY A 119 -8.27 31.52 7.57
C GLY A 119 -6.98 32.04 6.94
N ASP A 120 -6.93 33.35 6.68
CA ASP A 120 -5.79 34.01 6.01
C ASP A 120 -4.46 33.80 6.73
N GLU A 121 -4.45 33.82 8.07
CA GLU A 121 -3.23 33.60 8.87
C GLU A 121 -2.69 32.18 8.69
N LEU A 122 -3.58 31.18 8.72
CA LEU A 122 -3.18 29.79 8.49
C LEU A 122 -2.68 29.60 7.07
N LEU A 123 -3.37 30.17 6.07
CA LEU A 123 -2.93 30.08 4.67
C LEU A 123 -1.55 30.71 4.47
N ALA A 124 -1.29 31.87 5.07
CA ALA A 124 0.01 32.52 5.04
C ALA A 124 1.09 31.64 5.71
N ASN A 125 0.78 31.01 6.84
CA ASN A 125 1.69 30.08 7.50
C ASN A 125 2.01 28.86 6.63
N LEU A 126 0.99 28.25 6.01
CA LEU A 126 1.15 27.11 5.11
C LEU A 126 2.03 27.48 3.91
N LYS A 127 1.79 28.64 3.30
CA LYS A 127 2.59 29.13 2.17
C LYS A 127 4.06 29.30 2.52
N ALA A 128 4.36 29.75 3.74
CA ALA A 128 5.73 29.92 4.21
C ALA A 128 6.42 28.61 4.61
N ASN A 129 5.67 27.58 5.05
CA ASN A 129 6.25 26.40 5.70
C ASN A 129 6.08 25.08 4.94
N VAL A 130 4.97 24.87 4.22
CA VAL A 130 4.70 23.63 3.48
C VAL A 130 5.79 23.38 2.42
N PRO A 131 6.24 24.37 1.63
CA PRO A 131 7.31 24.14 0.66
C PRO A 131 8.67 23.78 1.28
N LEU A 132 8.92 24.18 2.54
CA LEU A 132 10.20 23.93 3.23
C LEU A 132 10.34 22.49 3.73
N GLN A 133 9.25 21.73 3.79
CA GLN A 133 9.23 20.32 4.21
C GLN A 133 9.97 20.11 5.54
N GLU A 134 11.11 19.41 5.55
CA GLU A 134 11.88 19.11 6.75
C GLU A 134 12.35 20.37 7.52
N ALA A 135 12.62 21.46 6.80
CA ALA A 135 13.00 22.73 7.40
C ALA A 135 11.81 23.58 7.88
N GLY A 136 10.59 23.25 7.44
CA GLY A 136 9.36 23.96 7.79
C GLY A 136 8.78 23.54 9.14
N ARG A 137 7.98 24.40 9.74
CA ARG A 137 7.16 24.08 10.93
C ARG A 137 5.72 24.45 10.65
N ASN A 138 4.84 23.46 10.78
CA ASN A 138 3.44 23.59 10.36
C ASN A 138 2.52 23.65 11.57
N SER A 139 1.27 24.07 11.33
CA SER A 139 0.19 24.02 12.32
C SER A 139 -0.18 22.57 12.64
N ASN A 140 -0.61 22.34 13.88
CA ASN A 140 -1.19 21.06 14.30
C ASN A 140 -2.53 20.75 13.62
N MET A 141 -3.10 21.68 12.84
CA MET A 141 -4.27 21.42 11.98
C MET A 141 -3.89 20.73 10.65
N VAL A 142 -2.62 20.71 10.27
CA VAL A 142 -2.16 20.00 9.06
C VAL A 142 -2.19 18.51 9.34
N MET A 143 -3.12 17.76 8.77
CA MET A 143 -3.21 16.31 8.94
C MET A 143 -2.19 15.55 8.11
N VAL A 144 -1.95 16.03 6.89
CA VAL A 144 -1.01 15.42 5.96
C VAL A 144 -0.14 16.49 5.37
N LEU A 145 1.17 16.25 5.33
CA LEU A 145 2.14 17.06 4.60
C LEU A 145 2.83 16.19 3.56
N ALA A 146 2.89 16.65 2.32
CA ALA A 146 3.43 15.84 1.23
C ALA A 146 4.01 16.67 0.10
N ARG A 147 4.68 15.98 -0.82
CA ARG A 147 5.35 16.57 -1.98
C ARG A 147 5.35 15.64 -3.18
N ALA A 148 5.34 16.23 -4.37
CA ALA A 148 5.30 15.53 -5.63
C ALA A 148 6.07 16.26 -6.74
N ASN A 149 6.61 15.47 -7.67
CA ASN A 149 7.25 15.95 -8.88
C ASN A 149 6.44 15.55 -10.12
N LYS A 150 6.58 16.33 -11.18
CA LYS A 150 6.02 15.98 -12.49
C LYS A 150 6.73 14.75 -13.04
N SER A 151 5.96 13.85 -13.65
CA SER A 151 6.49 12.92 -14.64
C SER A 151 6.70 13.70 -15.94
N VAL A 152 7.80 14.46 -16.03
CA VAL A 152 8.03 15.52 -17.03
C VAL A 152 7.62 15.10 -18.44
N ARG A 153 8.10 13.94 -18.91
CA ARG A 153 7.78 13.43 -20.25
C ARG A 153 6.27 13.24 -20.48
N VAL A 154 5.56 12.64 -19.52
CA VAL A 154 4.12 12.39 -19.63
C VAL A 154 3.33 13.68 -19.45
N PHE A 155 3.75 14.52 -18.50
CA PHE A 155 3.14 15.82 -18.23
C PHE A 155 3.15 16.70 -19.48
N ASP A 156 4.32 16.87 -20.10
CA ASP A 156 4.49 17.73 -21.26
C ASP A 156 3.76 17.18 -22.48
N HIS A 157 3.80 15.85 -22.66
CA HIS A 157 3.04 15.16 -23.71
C HIS A 157 1.55 15.45 -23.58
N VAL A 158 0.95 15.19 -22.40
CA VAL A 158 -0.48 15.43 -22.15
C VAL A 158 -0.85 16.90 -22.39
N VAL A 159 -0.11 17.85 -21.80
CA VAL A 159 -0.40 19.28 -21.97
C VAL A 159 -0.29 19.70 -23.45
N SER A 160 0.71 19.19 -24.18
CA SER A 160 0.90 19.53 -25.58
C SER A 160 -0.19 18.95 -26.48
N SER A 161 -0.53 17.67 -26.33
CA SER A 161 -1.59 17.02 -27.11
C SER A 161 -2.92 17.74 -26.92
N LEU A 162 -3.29 18.00 -25.65
CA LEU A 162 -4.54 18.66 -25.32
C LEU A 162 -4.58 20.10 -25.84
N ALA A 163 -3.49 20.86 -25.72
CA ALA A 163 -3.40 22.22 -26.29
C ALA A 163 -3.54 22.22 -27.82
N ASP A 164 -3.12 21.14 -28.47
CA ASP A 164 -3.27 20.92 -29.91
C ASP A 164 -4.62 20.34 -30.32
N GLY A 165 -5.58 20.22 -29.39
CA GLY A 165 -6.92 19.73 -29.67
C GLY A 165 -6.97 18.21 -29.88
N GLN A 166 -5.96 17.47 -29.41
CA GLN A 166 -5.83 16.02 -29.55
C GLN A 166 -5.77 15.34 -28.18
N GLN A 167 -6.15 14.07 -28.11
CA GLN A 167 -5.90 13.26 -26.92
C GLN A 167 -4.45 12.74 -26.91
N PRO A 168 -3.83 12.54 -25.73
CA PRO A 168 -2.48 12.02 -25.64
C PRO A 168 -2.38 10.57 -26.12
N ASP A 169 -1.26 10.25 -26.77
CA ASP A 169 -0.87 8.88 -27.11
C ASP A 169 -0.87 7.96 -25.87
N LEU A 170 -1.65 6.89 -25.94
CA LEU A 170 -1.85 5.91 -24.88
C LEU A 170 -0.60 5.08 -24.60
N GLU A 171 0.28 4.84 -25.59
CA GLU A 171 1.53 4.11 -25.37
C GLU A 171 2.48 4.90 -24.45
N VAL A 172 2.48 6.23 -24.56
CA VAL A 172 3.24 7.10 -23.67
C VAL A 172 2.68 7.04 -22.25
N LEU A 173 1.35 6.98 -22.10
CA LEU A 173 0.70 6.83 -20.80
C LEU A 173 1.00 5.46 -20.19
N ALA A 174 0.95 4.39 -20.98
CA ALA A 174 1.22 3.02 -20.56
C ALA A 174 2.60 2.86 -19.92
N GLN A 175 3.61 3.59 -20.39
CA GLN A 175 4.97 3.54 -19.84
C GLN A 175 5.03 3.96 -18.36
N VAL A 176 4.21 4.93 -17.94
CA VAL A 176 4.29 5.49 -16.58
C VAL A 176 3.00 5.30 -15.78
N GLY A 177 1.85 5.72 -16.31
CA GLY A 177 0.53 5.57 -15.67
C GLY A 177 0.14 6.71 -14.72
N TYR A 178 0.93 7.79 -14.66
CA TYR A 178 0.67 8.96 -13.82
C TYR A 178 1.31 10.25 -14.36
N ILE A 179 0.71 11.39 -14.00
CA ILE A 179 1.20 12.75 -14.33
C ILE A 179 2.08 13.30 -13.20
N LEU A 180 1.66 13.08 -11.95
CA LEU A 180 2.40 13.44 -10.75
C LEU A 180 2.87 12.19 -10.01
N ARG A 181 4.02 12.33 -9.35
CA ARG A 181 4.55 11.30 -8.47
C ARG A 181 4.93 11.87 -7.13
N THR A 182 4.36 11.30 -6.08
CA THR A 182 4.70 11.59 -4.69
C THR A 182 6.06 10.98 -4.34
N THR A 183 6.85 11.71 -3.55
CA THR A 183 8.11 11.20 -2.98
C THR A 183 8.05 11.05 -1.46
N ALA A 184 7.16 11.79 -0.79
CA ALA A 184 6.88 11.62 0.62
C ALA A 184 5.44 12.03 0.94
N VAL A 185 4.82 11.30 1.88
CA VAL A 185 3.51 11.59 2.44
C VAL A 185 3.58 11.35 3.95
N TYR A 186 3.51 12.43 4.73
CA TYR A 186 3.66 12.43 6.18
C TYR A 186 2.32 12.66 6.86
N GLY A 187 2.04 11.97 7.97
CA GLY A 187 0.84 12.18 8.78
C GLY A 187 0.97 11.53 10.15
N ASN A 188 2.08 11.81 10.83
CA ASN A 188 2.50 11.16 12.07
C ASN A 188 3.07 12.17 13.10
N GLY A 189 2.62 13.43 13.09
CA GLY A 189 3.11 14.48 13.98
C GLY A 189 4.48 15.10 13.60
N LYS A 190 5.19 14.52 12.63
CA LYS A 190 6.47 15.08 12.16
C LYS A 190 6.29 16.52 11.67
N PHE A 191 7.25 17.41 11.96
CA PHE A 191 7.22 18.83 11.57
C PHE A 191 6.15 19.70 12.26
N GLY A 192 5.56 19.22 13.37
CA GLY A 192 4.51 19.93 14.10
C GLY A 192 3.12 19.78 13.51
N ILE A 193 2.96 18.87 12.55
CA ILE A 193 1.66 18.52 11.96
C ILE A 193 0.80 17.75 12.98
N PHE A 194 -0.46 17.49 12.65
CA PHE A 194 -1.43 16.75 13.46
C PHE A 194 -0.86 15.41 13.98
N ASP A 195 -1.04 15.16 15.27
CA ASP A 195 -0.60 13.92 15.91
C ASP A 195 -1.43 12.72 15.47
N PHE A 196 -0.86 11.52 15.55
CA PHE A 196 -1.57 10.30 15.13
C PHE A 196 -2.72 9.94 16.09
N LYS A 197 -2.52 10.10 17.41
CA LYS A 197 -3.43 9.56 18.44
C LYS A 197 -4.88 10.09 18.36
N PRO A 198 -5.12 11.39 18.08
CA PRO A 198 -6.49 11.88 17.93
C PRO A 198 -7.26 11.26 16.74
N LEU A 199 -6.58 10.66 15.76
CA LEU A 199 -7.24 9.97 14.64
C LEU A 199 -8.03 8.74 15.10
N ASP A 200 -7.67 8.11 16.22
CA ASP A 200 -8.39 6.95 16.78
C ASP A 200 -9.90 7.24 16.99
N HIS A 201 -10.26 8.52 17.14
CA HIS A 201 -11.62 8.98 17.38
C HIS A 201 -12.22 9.78 16.20
N SER A 202 -11.57 9.76 15.03
CA SER A 202 -12.06 10.46 13.84
C SER A 202 -13.06 9.61 13.05
N GLU A 203 -14.29 10.08 12.88
CA GLU A 203 -15.30 9.41 12.03
C GLU A 203 -14.86 9.26 10.56
N ASP A 204 -14.05 10.20 10.07
CA ASP A 204 -13.59 10.23 8.69
C ASP A 204 -12.32 9.38 8.50
N PHE A 205 -11.36 9.51 9.42
CA PHE A 205 -9.98 9.06 9.24
C PHE A 205 -9.43 8.12 10.32
N ASN A 206 -10.28 7.45 11.09
CA ASN A 206 -9.86 6.46 12.11
C ASN A 206 -9.18 5.18 11.60
N GLN A 207 -8.85 5.06 10.32
CA GLN A 207 -8.16 3.87 9.79
C GLN A 207 -6.73 4.17 9.38
N SER A 208 -5.90 3.14 9.50
CA SER A 208 -4.51 3.10 9.00
C SER A 208 -4.36 3.83 7.65
N PHE A 209 -3.53 4.89 7.65
CA PHE A 209 -3.15 5.68 6.48
C PHE A 209 -4.29 6.37 5.70
N ARG A 210 -5.52 6.42 6.22
CA ARG A 210 -6.68 6.90 5.45
C ARG A 210 -6.59 8.38 5.08
N ALA A 211 -6.14 9.24 6.00
CA ALA A 211 -5.93 10.67 5.72
C ALA A 211 -4.89 10.88 4.62
N GLN A 212 -3.79 10.12 4.66
CA GLN A 212 -2.72 10.14 3.66
C GLN A 212 -3.24 9.68 2.29
N MET A 213 -4.02 8.60 2.24
CA MET A 213 -4.65 8.14 0.99
C MET A 213 -5.62 9.18 0.43
N CYS A 214 -6.41 9.84 1.30
CA CYS A 214 -7.30 10.93 0.88
C CYS A 214 -6.52 12.10 0.27
N ALA A 215 -5.45 12.55 0.92
CA ALA A 215 -4.61 13.62 0.38
C ALA A 215 -4.02 13.25 -1.00
N VAL A 216 -3.61 12.00 -1.20
CA VAL A 216 -3.09 11.50 -2.49
C VAL A 216 -4.20 11.40 -3.54
N TYR A 217 -5.42 11.01 -3.17
CA TYR A 217 -6.56 10.99 -4.08
C TYR A 217 -6.92 12.41 -4.55
N LEU A 218 -6.99 13.37 -3.63
CA LEU A 218 -7.25 14.77 -4.00
C LEU A 218 -6.11 15.38 -4.85
N LEU A 219 -4.86 14.97 -4.60
CA LEU A 219 -3.74 15.35 -5.48
C LEU A 219 -3.91 14.80 -6.90
N ARG A 220 -4.51 13.61 -7.06
CA ARG A 220 -4.85 13.04 -8.37
C ARG A 220 -5.79 13.96 -9.12
N GLU A 221 -6.91 14.32 -8.50
CA GLU A 221 -7.90 15.23 -9.09
C GLU A 221 -7.24 16.55 -9.50
N PHE A 222 -6.45 17.15 -8.60
CA PHE A 222 -5.64 18.33 -8.91
C PHE A 222 -4.74 18.14 -10.14
N SER A 223 -4.05 17.01 -10.24
CA SER A 223 -3.11 16.77 -11.35
C SER A 223 -3.80 16.73 -12.71
N LEU A 224 -5.04 16.24 -12.76
CA LEU A 224 -5.86 16.16 -13.96
C LEU A 224 -6.39 17.55 -14.34
N ASP A 225 -6.89 18.30 -13.37
CA ASP A 225 -7.34 19.69 -13.58
C ASP A 225 -6.17 20.59 -14.00
N TRP A 226 -4.97 20.33 -13.48
CA TRP A 226 -3.79 21.14 -13.77
C TRP A 226 -3.34 21.02 -15.23
N VAL A 227 -3.36 19.81 -15.79
CA VAL A 227 -3.00 19.62 -17.21
C VAL A 227 -4.06 20.19 -18.15
N ASP A 228 -5.36 20.08 -17.81
CA ASP A 228 -6.45 20.71 -18.56
C ASP A 228 -6.31 22.25 -18.55
N TYR A 229 -6.03 22.83 -17.38
CA TYR A 229 -5.79 24.27 -17.23
C TYR A 229 -4.61 24.76 -18.08
N LEU A 230 -3.47 24.06 -18.00
CA LEU A 230 -2.27 24.42 -18.78
C LEU A 230 -2.50 24.26 -20.29
N ALA A 231 -3.18 23.19 -20.70
CA ALA A 231 -3.56 22.99 -22.09
C ALA A 231 -4.43 24.13 -22.59
N LYS A 232 -5.44 24.57 -21.80
CA LYS A 232 -6.29 25.72 -22.16
C LYS A 232 -5.52 27.02 -22.24
N LYS A 233 -4.57 27.27 -21.32
CA LYS A 233 -3.70 28.46 -21.37
C LYS A 233 -2.77 28.47 -22.57
N LYS A 234 -2.28 27.30 -22.99
CA LYS A 234 -1.35 27.15 -24.13
C LYS A 234 -2.07 27.16 -25.48
N GLY A 235 -3.17 26.41 -25.62
CA GLY A 235 -3.88 26.19 -26.87
C GLY A 235 -5.06 27.13 -27.13
N GLY A 236 -5.51 27.89 -26.14
CA GLY A 236 -6.64 28.81 -26.27
C GLY A 236 -7.92 28.05 -26.66
N ASP A 237 -8.59 28.48 -27.73
CA ASP A 237 -9.83 27.87 -28.21
C ASP A 237 -9.64 26.51 -28.87
N LYS A 238 -8.42 26.17 -29.29
CA LYS A 238 -8.09 24.87 -29.87
C LYS A 238 -8.03 23.76 -28.82
N ALA A 239 -7.75 24.12 -27.56
CA ALA A 239 -7.49 23.13 -26.52
C ALA A 239 -8.73 22.29 -26.20
N VAL A 240 -8.52 20.98 -26.02
CA VAL A 240 -9.53 20.03 -25.55
C VAL A 240 -9.21 19.57 -24.14
N SER A 241 -10.22 19.12 -23.41
CA SER A 241 -10.02 18.47 -22.10
C SER A 241 -9.62 17.01 -22.26
N LEU A 242 -8.93 16.50 -21.25
CA LEU A 242 -8.53 15.10 -21.18
C LEU A 242 -9.76 14.19 -21.15
N HIS A 243 -9.76 13.15 -21.98
CA HIS A 243 -10.86 12.21 -22.10
C HIS A 243 -11.16 11.53 -20.74
N PRO A 244 -12.44 11.34 -20.35
CA PRO A 244 -12.80 10.74 -19.07
C PRO A 244 -12.14 9.39 -18.80
N GLU A 245 -12.10 8.49 -19.79
CA GLU A 245 -11.43 7.19 -19.63
C GLU A 245 -9.91 7.30 -19.40
N ILE A 246 -9.25 8.34 -19.97
CA ILE A 246 -7.84 8.60 -19.68
C ILE A 246 -7.68 9.15 -18.27
N LYS A 247 -8.56 10.09 -17.86
CA LYS A 247 -8.57 10.61 -16.48
C LYS A 247 -8.70 9.47 -15.47
N GLN A 248 -9.61 8.52 -15.72
CA GLN A 248 -9.78 7.33 -14.91
C GLN A 248 -8.54 6.43 -14.92
N TYR A 249 -7.96 6.17 -16.09
CA TYR A 249 -6.75 5.35 -16.22
C TYR A 249 -5.57 5.91 -15.42
N LEU A 250 -5.36 7.22 -15.42
CA LEU A 250 -4.21 7.84 -14.75
C LEU A 250 -4.37 7.81 -13.23
N GLY A 251 -3.30 7.41 -12.53
CA GLY A 251 -3.22 7.49 -11.07
C GLY A 251 -2.18 8.51 -10.62
N ILE A 252 -1.75 8.36 -9.36
CA ILE A 252 -0.62 9.10 -8.79
C ILE A 252 0.54 8.13 -8.55
N GLY A 253 1.69 8.46 -9.11
CA GLY A 253 2.90 7.70 -8.88
C GLY A 253 3.34 7.81 -7.42
N ASN A 254 4.04 6.79 -6.94
CA ASN A 254 4.81 6.85 -5.71
C ASN A 254 6.16 6.18 -5.91
N ALA A 255 7.22 6.78 -5.38
CA ALA A 255 8.54 6.16 -5.29
C ALA A 255 8.80 5.76 -3.84
N THR A 256 8.90 4.45 -3.58
CA THR A 256 9.13 3.90 -2.25
C THR A 256 10.49 3.22 -2.19
N GLY A 257 11.32 3.62 -1.23
CA GLY A 257 12.59 3.00 -0.92
C GLY A 257 12.58 2.24 0.41
N LEU A 258 13.77 1.86 0.88
CA LEU A 258 14.00 1.06 2.09
C LEU A 258 13.34 1.60 3.37
N GLY A 259 12.98 2.89 3.44
CA GLY A 259 12.37 3.51 4.62
C GLY A 259 11.10 2.82 5.13
N MET A 260 10.36 2.10 4.26
CA MET A 260 9.15 1.39 4.66
C MET A 260 9.39 -0.01 5.23
N ALA A 261 10.50 -0.68 4.90
CA ALA A 261 10.78 -2.03 5.40
C ALA A 261 10.89 -2.08 6.94
N PRO A 262 11.62 -1.15 7.61
CA PRO A 262 11.68 -1.10 9.07
C PRO A 262 10.32 -0.87 9.73
N TYR A 263 9.37 -0.19 9.08
CA TYR A 263 8.03 -0.01 9.63
C TYR A 263 7.34 -1.36 9.83
N LEU A 264 7.36 -2.24 8.82
CA LEU A 264 6.73 -3.55 8.93
C LEU A 264 7.36 -4.42 10.03
N ILE A 265 8.68 -4.30 10.21
CA ILE A 265 9.41 -5.03 11.25
C ILE A 265 9.12 -4.44 12.64
N ASN A 266 9.07 -3.11 12.78
CA ASN A 266 8.90 -2.46 14.08
C ASN A 266 7.46 -2.43 14.58
N HIS A 267 6.47 -2.59 13.69
CA HIS A 267 5.04 -2.58 14.01
C HIS A 267 4.36 -3.94 13.74
N PRO A 268 4.84 -5.05 14.36
CA PRO A 268 4.41 -6.40 13.99
C PRO A 268 2.94 -6.67 14.31
N CYS A 269 2.39 -6.07 15.37
CA CYS A 269 0.96 -6.19 15.69
C CYS A 269 0.07 -5.60 14.59
N VAL A 270 0.50 -4.50 13.96
CA VAL A 270 -0.22 -3.87 12.85
C VAL A 270 -0.16 -4.77 11.61
N VAL A 271 1.02 -5.31 11.29
CA VAL A 271 1.18 -6.24 10.15
C VAL A 271 0.36 -7.50 10.34
N ASP A 272 0.42 -8.11 11.53
CA ASP A 272 -0.41 -9.26 11.88
C ASP A 272 -1.89 -8.95 11.72
N GLN A 273 -2.35 -7.78 12.19
CA GLN A 273 -3.75 -7.38 12.04
C GLN A 273 -4.14 -7.23 10.57
N TRP A 274 -3.31 -6.59 9.75
CA TRP A 274 -3.53 -6.43 8.32
C TRP A 274 -3.67 -7.77 7.62
N LEU A 275 -2.74 -8.69 7.86
CA LEU A 275 -2.75 -9.97 7.17
C LEU A 275 -3.79 -10.93 7.73
N SER A 276 -4.05 -10.92 9.04
CA SER A 276 -5.15 -11.68 9.63
C SER A 276 -6.51 -11.22 9.10
N THR A 277 -6.69 -9.91 8.91
CA THR A 277 -7.91 -9.34 8.31
C THR A 277 -8.07 -9.75 6.86
N ARG A 278 -6.97 -9.74 6.10
CA ARG A 278 -6.95 -10.22 4.72
C ARG A 278 -7.27 -11.71 4.63
N GLU A 279 -6.65 -12.54 5.46
CA GLU A 279 -6.91 -13.98 5.48
C GLU A 279 -8.34 -14.30 5.93
N GLY A 280 -8.90 -13.55 6.88
CA GLY A 280 -10.31 -13.69 7.26
C GLY A 280 -11.26 -13.33 6.11
N ALA A 281 -10.94 -12.28 5.35
CA ALA A 281 -11.71 -11.91 4.16
C ALA A 281 -11.61 -12.96 3.04
N LEU A 282 -10.42 -13.52 2.82
CA LEU A 282 -10.21 -14.61 1.87
C LEU A 282 -10.96 -15.87 2.32
N GLN A 283 -10.82 -16.29 3.58
CA GLN A 283 -11.53 -17.45 4.14
C GLN A 283 -13.04 -17.36 3.92
N ALA A 284 -13.63 -16.17 4.11
CA ALA A 284 -15.05 -15.96 3.87
C ALA A 284 -15.48 -16.23 2.41
N VAL A 285 -14.57 -16.08 1.45
CA VAL A 285 -14.77 -16.46 0.05
C VAL A 285 -14.47 -17.94 -0.18
N LEU A 286 -13.39 -18.46 0.42
CA LEU A 286 -12.95 -19.85 0.22
C LEU A 286 -14.00 -20.88 0.63
N VAL A 287 -14.83 -20.57 1.64
CA VAL A 287 -15.91 -21.46 2.11
C VAL A 287 -17.16 -21.41 1.24
N CYS A 288 -17.22 -20.53 0.24
CA CYS A 288 -18.34 -20.46 -0.68
C CYS A 288 -18.25 -21.58 -1.73
N ASN A 289 -19.40 -22.19 -2.02
CA ASN A 289 -19.48 -23.23 -3.04
C ASN A 289 -19.33 -22.64 -4.43
N ILE A 290 -18.68 -23.40 -5.31
CA ILE A 290 -18.68 -23.17 -6.76
C ILE A 290 -19.90 -23.91 -7.30
N GLU A 291 -20.89 -23.18 -7.82
CA GLU A 291 -22.09 -23.83 -8.36
C GLU A 291 -21.78 -24.45 -9.73
N SER A 292 -22.29 -25.66 -9.98
CA SER A 292 -21.89 -26.55 -11.07
C SER A 292 -22.33 -26.15 -12.49
N GLU A 293 -23.08 -25.06 -12.66
CA GLU A 293 -23.58 -24.63 -13.98
C GLU A 293 -22.58 -23.70 -14.68
N ALA A 294 -22.31 -23.99 -15.95
CA ALA A 294 -21.41 -23.20 -16.81
C ALA A 294 -21.87 -21.73 -17.03
N ASP A 295 -23.11 -21.41 -16.65
CA ASP A 295 -23.70 -20.06 -16.66
C ASP A 295 -23.69 -19.37 -15.27
N ASN A 296 -22.92 -19.88 -14.30
CA ASN A 296 -22.82 -19.23 -12.99
C ASN A 296 -22.17 -17.84 -13.08
N SER A 297 -22.93 -16.83 -12.64
CA SER A 297 -22.50 -15.43 -12.56
C SER A 297 -21.15 -15.21 -11.86
N LYS A 298 -20.80 -15.99 -10.83
CA LYS A 298 -19.53 -15.86 -10.08
C LYS A 298 -18.33 -16.43 -10.85
N VAL A 299 -18.51 -17.56 -11.54
CA VAL A 299 -17.46 -18.12 -12.40
C VAL A 299 -17.21 -17.21 -13.60
N GLN A 300 -18.27 -16.66 -14.19
CA GLN A 300 -18.15 -15.66 -15.27
C GLN A 300 -17.49 -14.37 -14.79
N GLN A 301 -17.83 -13.89 -13.59
CA GLN A 301 -17.18 -12.73 -12.98
C GLN A 301 -15.69 -13.01 -12.73
N PHE A 302 -15.35 -14.18 -12.16
CA PHE A 302 -13.96 -14.59 -11.93
C PHE A 302 -13.17 -14.67 -13.23
N SER A 303 -13.73 -15.32 -14.25
CA SER A 303 -13.18 -15.39 -15.61
C SER A 303 -12.95 -13.98 -16.21
N THR A 304 -13.89 -13.05 -16.02
CA THR A 304 -13.74 -11.67 -16.50
C THR A 304 -12.58 -10.95 -15.81
N LEU A 305 -12.47 -11.10 -14.49
CA LEU A 305 -11.38 -10.51 -13.70
C LEU A 305 -10.01 -11.13 -14.05
N MET A 306 -9.95 -12.44 -14.30
CA MET A 306 -8.72 -13.10 -14.75
C MET A 306 -8.29 -12.63 -16.14
N ASN A 307 -9.20 -12.56 -17.11
CA ASN A 307 -8.89 -11.99 -18.43
C ASN A 307 -8.40 -10.54 -18.34
N ARG A 308 -9.02 -9.75 -17.45
CA ARG A 308 -8.57 -8.38 -17.16
C ARG A 308 -7.16 -8.36 -16.54
N ALA A 309 -6.86 -9.27 -15.61
CA ALA A 309 -5.52 -9.40 -15.05
C ALA A 309 -4.48 -9.76 -16.12
N ILE A 310 -4.77 -10.77 -16.96
CA ILE A 310 -3.91 -11.18 -18.08
C ILE A 310 -3.61 -9.98 -18.99
N GLN A 311 -4.65 -9.22 -19.37
CA GLN A 311 -4.46 -8.04 -20.19
C GLN A 311 -3.63 -6.97 -19.45
N HIS A 312 -3.93 -6.68 -18.18
CA HIS A 312 -3.16 -5.72 -17.39
C HIS A 312 -1.67 -6.07 -17.35
N PHE A 313 -1.31 -7.31 -17.00
CA PHE A 313 0.10 -7.72 -16.91
C PHE A 313 0.82 -7.75 -18.26
N SER A 314 0.11 -7.99 -19.36
CA SER A 314 0.68 -7.86 -20.71
C SER A 314 0.89 -6.40 -21.15
N GLU A 315 0.11 -5.46 -20.59
CA GLU A 315 0.27 -4.01 -20.83
C GLU A 315 1.30 -3.34 -19.89
N VAL A 316 1.71 -3.99 -18.79
CA VAL A 316 2.66 -3.40 -17.84
C VAL A 316 4.07 -3.35 -18.45
N VAL A 317 4.57 -2.13 -18.63
CA VAL A 317 5.94 -1.86 -19.06
C VAL A 317 6.87 -1.64 -17.86
N THR A 318 7.97 -2.39 -17.80
CA THR A 318 9.07 -2.19 -16.85
C THR A 318 10.41 -2.53 -17.51
N ILE A 319 11.50 -1.97 -16.98
CA ILE A 319 12.88 -2.23 -17.44
C ILE A 319 13.59 -3.28 -16.56
N ASN A 320 12.93 -3.77 -15.51
CA ASN A 320 13.53 -4.70 -14.57
C ASN A 320 13.35 -6.14 -15.08
N GLU A 321 14.43 -6.79 -15.50
CA GLU A 321 14.38 -8.15 -16.08
C GLU A 321 13.70 -9.18 -15.17
N PRO A 322 13.97 -9.26 -13.85
CA PRO A 322 13.22 -10.15 -12.97
C PRO A 322 11.72 -9.88 -12.99
N GLN A 323 11.31 -8.61 -12.97
CA GLN A 323 9.89 -8.26 -13.01
C GLN A 323 9.23 -8.57 -14.36
N ILE A 324 9.95 -8.40 -15.47
CA ILE A 324 9.47 -8.80 -16.80
C ILE A 324 9.16 -10.30 -16.79
N LEU A 325 10.06 -11.11 -16.23
CA LEU A 325 9.86 -12.55 -16.11
C LEU A 325 8.62 -12.88 -15.25
N LEU A 326 8.50 -12.29 -14.06
CA LEU A 326 7.34 -12.50 -13.19
C LEU A 326 6.02 -12.12 -13.88
N ASN A 327 5.98 -10.98 -14.58
CA ASN A 327 4.79 -10.57 -15.34
C ASN A 327 4.47 -11.58 -16.46
N SER A 328 5.47 -12.06 -17.20
CA SER A 328 5.26 -13.07 -18.25
C SER A 328 4.76 -14.39 -17.69
N THR A 329 5.29 -14.82 -16.53
CA THR A 329 4.82 -16.02 -15.83
C THR A 329 3.34 -15.89 -15.44
N ILE A 330 2.92 -14.74 -14.91
CA ILE A 330 1.50 -14.49 -14.60
C ILE A 330 0.65 -14.63 -15.88
N VAL A 331 1.06 -13.98 -16.97
CA VAL A 331 0.32 -14.02 -18.24
C VAL A 331 0.20 -15.45 -18.75
N ASP A 332 1.29 -16.21 -18.77
CA ASP A 332 1.32 -17.58 -19.30
C ASP A 332 0.49 -18.54 -18.43
N GLU A 333 0.73 -18.54 -17.12
CA GLU A 333 0.03 -19.41 -16.16
C GLU A 333 -1.47 -19.13 -16.13
N LEU A 334 -1.86 -17.84 -16.04
CA LEU A 334 -3.28 -17.49 -15.99
C LEU A 334 -3.97 -17.69 -17.34
N THR A 335 -3.28 -17.53 -18.47
CA THR A 335 -3.86 -17.85 -19.79
C THR A 335 -4.14 -19.34 -19.92
N GLN A 336 -3.22 -20.20 -19.47
CA GLN A 336 -3.43 -21.65 -19.46
C GLN A 336 -4.59 -22.03 -18.54
N LEU A 337 -4.64 -21.49 -17.33
CA LEU A 337 -5.73 -21.69 -16.38
C LEU A 337 -7.07 -21.23 -16.96
N GLN A 338 -7.11 -20.03 -17.56
CA GLN A 338 -8.30 -19.45 -18.18
C GLN A 338 -8.84 -20.32 -19.33
N ASN A 339 -7.96 -20.88 -20.17
CA ASN A 339 -8.35 -21.76 -21.27
C ASN A 339 -8.92 -23.09 -20.79
N ASN A 340 -8.48 -23.57 -19.62
CA ASN A 340 -8.91 -24.84 -19.03
C ASN A 340 -9.91 -24.65 -17.87
N LEU A 341 -10.40 -23.44 -17.61
CA LEU A 341 -11.10 -23.08 -16.38
C LEU A 341 -12.28 -24.01 -16.05
N VAL A 342 -13.06 -24.41 -17.06
CA VAL A 342 -14.19 -25.33 -16.88
C VAL A 342 -13.72 -26.72 -16.40
N THR A 343 -12.58 -27.19 -16.91
CA THR A 343 -11.98 -28.47 -16.49
C THR A 343 -11.42 -28.36 -15.07
N GLU A 344 -10.71 -27.27 -14.77
CA GLU A 344 -10.12 -27.01 -13.45
C GLU A 344 -11.18 -26.90 -12.35
N LEU A 345 -12.35 -26.33 -12.65
CA LEU A 345 -13.45 -26.19 -11.70
C LEU A 345 -14.28 -27.48 -11.54
N LYS A 346 -14.15 -28.46 -12.44
CA LYS A 346 -15.05 -29.62 -12.50
C LYS A 346 -15.05 -30.46 -11.22
N ASP A 347 -13.88 -30.57 -10.58
CA ASP A 347 -13.68 -31.36 -9.36
C ASP A 347 -13.53 -30.48 -8.11
N CYS A 348 -13.94 -29.19 -8.19
CA CYS A 348 -13.89 -28.24 -7.08
C CYS A 348 -15.29 -27.90 -6.57
N ASP A 349 -15.62 -28.29 -5.33
CA ASP A 349 -16.91 -27.96 -4.71
C ASP A 349 -16.89 -26.52 -4.15
N THR A 350 -15.72 -26.03 -3.75
CA THR A 350 -15.52 -24.72 -3.11
C THR A 350 -14.35 -23.96 -3.72
N TRP A 351 -14.30 -22.65 -3.48
CA TRP A 351 -13.14 -21.84 -3.87
C TRP A 351 -11.85 -22.24 -3.12
N ALA A 352 -11.96 -22.86 -1.94
CA ALA A 352 -10.84 -23.49 -1.25
C ALA A 352 -10.21 -24.61 -2.09
N ASP A 353 -11.05 -25.51 -2.62
CA ASP A 353 -10.59 -26.64 -3.45
C ASP A 353 -9.88 -26.13 -4.70
N PHE A 354 -10.46 -25.10 -5.35
CA PHE A 354 -9.86 -24.50 -6.54
C PHE A 354 -8.50 -23.85 -6.24
N LEU A 355 -8.38 -23.09 -5.14
CA LEU A 355 -7.11 -22.48 -4.78
C LEU A 355 -6.06 -23.55 -4.47
N GLN A 356 -6.42 -24.58 -3.70
CA GLN A 356 -5.53 -25.70 -3.35
C GLN A 356 -5.10 -26.50 -4.60
N HIS A 357 -6.01 -26.76 -5.54
CA HIS A 357 -5.68 -27.43 -6.80
C HIS A 357 -4.62 -26.67 -7.60
N ASN A 358 -4.62 -25.34 -7.46
CA ASN A 358 -3.73 -24.42 -8.15
C ASN A 358 -2.53 -23.95 -7.29
N ASP A 359 -2.22 -24.64 -6.19
CA ASP A 359 -1.05 -24.35 -5.34
C ASP A 359 0.30 -24.57 -6.08
N HIS A 360 0.27 -25.27 -7.22
CA HIS A 360 1.42 -25.51 -8.08
C HIS A 360 1.84 -24.28 -8.91
N LEU A 361 0.96 -23.29 -9.05
CA LEU A 361 1.26 -22.05 -9.76
C LEU A 361 2.27 -21.18 -8.99
N SER A 362 2.89 -20.23 -9.66
CA SER A 362 3.76 -19.26 -8.99
C SER A 362 3.00 -18.44 -7.92
N TYR A 363 3.73 -17.95 -6.91
CA TYR A 363 3.13 -17.06 -5.89
C TYR A 363 2.51 -15.80 -6.49
N GLU A 364 3.09 -15.28 -7.57
CA GLU A 364 2.56 -14.14 -8.32
C GLU A 364 1.16 -14.46 -8.89
N SER A 365 1.00 -15.57 -9.61
CA SER A 365 -0.29 -15.98 -10.16
C SER A 365 -1.32 -16.30 -9.08
N GLN A 366 -0.92 -16.98 -8.00
CA GLN A 366 -1.80 -17.29 -6.89
C GLN A 366 -2.34 -16.01 -6.20
N GLU A 367 -1.49 -15.00 -6.01
CA GLU A 367 -1.92 -13.73 -5.38
C GLU A 367 -2.80 -12.87 -6.32
N VAL A 368 -2.65 -13.01 -7.64
CA VAL A 368 -3.62 -12.48 -8.62
C VAL A 368 -4.97 -13.18 -8.49
N ILE A 369 -4.99 -14.52 -8.45
CA ILE A 369 -6.21 -15.33 -8.26
C ILE A 369 -6.93 -14.92 -6.96
N ILE A 370 -6.19 -14.79 -5.85
CA ILE A 370 -6.75 -14.36 -4.56
C ILE A 370 -7.37 -12.96 -4.68
N SER A 371 -6.71 -12.03 -5.37
CA SER A 371 -7.24 -10.68 -5.58
C SER A 371 -8.55 -10.70 -6.38
N CYS A 372 -8.66 -11.54 -7.41
CA CYS A 372 -9.88 -11.76 -8.17
C CYS A 372 -10.99 -12.40 -7.30
N MET A 373 -10.67 -13.44 -6.52
CA MET A 373 -11.61 -14.12 -5.62
C MET A 373 -12.22 -13.16 -4.60
N MET A 374 -11.42 -12.25 -4.04
CA MET A 374 -11.87 -11.25 -3.06
C MET A 374 -12.83 -10.19 -3.62
N GLU A 375 -13.06 -10.15 -4.94
CA GLU A 375 -14.09 -9.30 -5.56
C GLU A 375 -15.41 -10.04 -5.81
N LEU A 376 -15.44 -11.37 -5.67
CA LEU A 376 -16.61 -12.18 -6.02
C LEU A 376 -17.76 -12.01 -5.03
N TYR A 377 -17.49 -11.83 -3.74
CA TYR A 377 -18.51 -11.72 -2.70
C TYR A 377 -18.34 -10.43 -1.88
N PRO A 378 -18.62 -9.25 -2.45
CA PRO A 378 -18.50 -7.96 -1.77
C PRO A 378 -19.13 -7.92 -0.38
N GLU A 379 -20.32 -8.48 -0.25
CA GLU A 379 -21.10 -8.55 0.98
C GLU A 379 -20.39 -9.32 2.10
N LEU A 380 -19.50 -10.26 1.76
CA LEU A 380 -18.73 -11.05 2.71
C LEU A 380 -17.38 -10.43 3.02
N VAL A 381 -16.76 -9.82 2.02
CA VAL A 381 -15.42 -9.24 2.10
C VAL A 381 -15.44 -7.86 2.76
N ASP A 382 -16.42 -7.02 2.46
CA ASP A 382 -16.44 -5.62 2.91
C ASP A 382 -16.57 -5.46 4.43
N ARG A 383 -17.11 -6.45 5.15
CA ARG A 383 -17.19 -6.43 6.62
C ARG A 383 -15.82 -6.43 7.31
N PHE A 384 -14.76 -6.82 6.61
CA PHE A 384 -13.39 -6.83 7.12
C PHE A 384 -12.68 -5.48 6.96
N ALA A 385 -13.20 -4.57 6.12
CA ALA A 385 -12.58 -3.27 5.86
C ALA A 385 -12.39 -2.40 7.11
N GLY A 386 -13.16 -2.64 8.17
CA GLY A 386 -13.08 -1.94 9.46
C GLY A 386 -11.94 -2.39 10.38
N GLN A 387 -11.34 -3.56 10.13
CA GLN A 387 -10.56 -4.30 11.12
C GLN A 387 -9.05 -4.12 10.97
N VAL A 388 -8.58 -2.97 10.50
CA VAL A 388 -7.17 -2.77 10.10
C VAL A 388 -6.29 -2.09 11.16
N ASN A 389 -6.85 -1.68 12.29
CA ASN A 389 -6.12 -1.08 13.40
C ASN A 389 -5.74 -2.12 14.46
N ALA A 390 -4.59 -1.95 15.10
CA ALA A 390 -4.07 -2.89 16.08
C ALA A 390 -3.64 -2.21 17.38
N ASP A 391 -3.78 -2.90 18.51
CA ASP A 391 -3.01 -2.60 19.72
C ASP A 391 -1.56 -3.09 19.53
N GLU A 392 -0.63 -2.16 19.62
CA GLU A 392 0.81 -2.39 19.45
C GLU A 392 1.51 -2.80 20.76
N THR A 393 0.78 -2.89 21.86
CA THR A 393 1.32 -3.25 23.17
C THR A 393 1.83 -4.69 23.17
N MET A 394 3.15 -4.88 23.18
CA MET A 394 3.78 -6.18 23.40
C MET A 394 4.09 -6.40 24.88
N SER A 395 3.73 -7.53 25.46
CA SER A 395 3.93 -7.81 26.89
C SER A 395 4.37 -9.24 27.17
N LEU A 396 4.91 -9.45 28.37
CA LEU A 396 5.17 -10.78 28.93
C LEU A 396 4.17 -10.99 30.07
N PRO A 397 3.36 -12.06 30.05
CA PRO A 397 2.47 -12.36 31.16
C PRO A 397 3.26 -12.80 32.39
N SER A 398 2.70 -12.50 33.56
CA SER A 398 3.25 -12.95 34.85
C SER A 398 3.09 -14.46 35.03
N GLY A 399 4.01 -15.08 35.78
CA GLY A 399 3.90 -16.49 36.18
C GLY A 399 4.35 -17.51 35.14
N LYS A 400 4.82 -17.07 33.96
CA LYS A 400 5.44 -17.96 32.97
C LYS A 400 6.85 -18.35 33.36
N VAL A 401 7.23 -19.57 33.02
CA VAL A 401 8.58 -20.11 33.19
C VAL A 401 9.34 -20.07 31.86
N VAL A 402 10.65 -20.33 31.93
CA VAL A 402 11.52 -20.41 30.74
C VAL A 402 10.97 -21.39 29.71
N GLN A 403 10.49 -22.56 30.14
CA GLN A 403 9.95 -23.59 29.25
C GLN A 403 8.77 -23.09 28.40
N ASP A 404 7.87 -22.29 28.95
CA ASP A 404 6.73 -21.75 28.19
C ASP A 404 7.19 -20.93 26.98
N LEU A 405 8.26 -20.14 27.13
CA LEU A 405 8.78 -19.30 26.04
C LEU A 405 9.58 -20.13 25.02
N VAL A 406 10.25 -21.19 25.47
CA VAL A 406 10.91 -22.17 24.58
C VAL A 406 9.89 -22.83 23.67
N GLU A 407 8.77 -23.30 24.21
CA GLU A 407 7.69 -23.92 23.43
C GLU A 407 7.11 -22.96 22.37
N VAL A 408 6.94 -21.68 22.71
CA VAL A 408 6.51 -20.66 21.74
C VAL A 408 7.53 -20.49 20.61
N LEU A 409 8.83 -20.46 20.93
CA LEU A 409 9.90 -20.33 19.94
C LEU A 409 9.92 -21.53 18.99
N GLU A 410 9.83 -22.75 19.52
CA GLU A 410 9.83 -23.99 18.73
C GLU A 410 8.58 -24.10 17.84
N ALA A 411 7.42 -23.65 18.33
CA ALA A 411 6.19 -23.72 17.55
C ALA A 411 6.05 -22.59 16.50
N ARG A 412 6.58 -21.39 16.76
CA ARG A 412 6.24 -20.17 15.98
C ARG A 412 7.45 -19.46 15.37
N TYR A 413 8.65 -19.75 15.83
CA TYR A 413 9.90 -19.14 15.36
C TYR A 413 10.88 -20.17 14.81
N GLN A 414 10.41 -21.36 14.40
CA GLN A 414 11.26 -22.37 13.78
C GLN A 414 12.06 -21.82 12.58
N TRP A 415 11.43 -20.94 11.79
CA TRP A 415 12.06 -20.22 10.68
C TRP A 415 13.29 -19.39 11.09
N ALA A 416 13.34 -18.91 12.34
CA ALA A 416 14.42 -18.09 12.88
C ALA A 416 15.42 -18.92 13.68
N ILE A 417 14.95 -19.78 14.57
CA ILE A 417 15.84 -20.51 15.49
C ILE A 417 16.64 -21.62 14.78
N SER A 418 16.21 -22.05 13.60
CA SER A 418 16.93 -23.03 12.77
C SER A 418 18.09 -22.42 11.95
N ILE A 419 18.21 -21.09 11.91
CA ILE A 419 19.22 -20.40 11.11
C ILE A 419 20.57 -20.43 11.84
N ASP A 420 21.63 -20.81 11.12
CA ASP A 420 23.00 -20.63 11.58
C ASP A 420 23.48 -19.20 11.32
N PHE A 421 23.41 -18.35 12.35
CA PHE A 421 23.89 -16.97 12.28
C PHE A 421 25.42 -16.82 12.39
N ALA A 422 26.18 -17.92 12.49
CA ALA A 422 27.64 -17.89 12.34
C ALA A 422 28.07 -17.91 10.86
N ALA A 423 27.21 -18.38 9.95
CA ALA A 423 27.49 -18.41 8.52
C ALA A 423 27.44 -17.00 7.90
N GLU A 424 28.46 -16.64 7.11
CA GLU A 424 28.61 -15.31 6.51
C GLU A 424 27.40 -14.90 5.66
N ASP A 425 26.84 -15.84 4.88
CA ASP A 425 25.68 -15.56 4.02
C ASP A 425 24.41 -15.23 4.84
N ASN A 426 24.30 -15.69 6.09
CA ASN A 426 23.16 -15.42 6.98
C ASN A 426 23.28 -14.11 7.77
N VAL A 427 24.46 -13.49 7.76
CA VAL A 427 24.74 -12.18 8.40
C VAL A 427 25.40 -11.20 7.43
N TYR A 428 25.19 -11.41 6.13
CA TYR A 428 25.83 -10.64 5.06
C TYR A 428 25.51 -9.15 5.10
N TRP A 429 24.24 -8.80 5.32
CA TRP A 429 23.79 -7.41 5.44
C TRP A 429 23.81 -6.94 6.91
N PHE A 430 23.96 -5.63 7.08
CA PHE A 430 23.56 -4.92 8.30
C PHE A 430 22.74 -3.68 7.94
N TRP A 431 21.75 -3.38 8.76
CA TRP A 431 20.89 -2.20 8.59
C TRP A 431 21.39 -1.06 9.45
N TYR A 432 21.42 0.16 8.95
CA TYR A 432 21.83 1.33 9.73
C TYR A 432 21.03 2.57 9.34
N ARG A 433 21.06 3.59 10.20
CA ARG A 433 20.49 4.92 9.89
C ARG A 433 21.61 5.84 9.44
N SER A 434 21.49 6.40 8.24
CA SER A 434 22.46 7.36 7.71
C SER A 434 22.41 8.67 8.50
N GLU A 435 23.56 9.25 8.82
CA GLU A 435 23.66 10.57 9.48
C GLU A 435 23.20 11.69 8.54
N ASP A 436 23.66 11.67 7.28
CA ASP A 436 23.35 12.71 6.29
C ASP A 436 21.86 12.81 5.93
N LYS A 437 21.11 11.70 6.05
CA LYS A 437 19.77 11.57 5.47
C LYS A 437 18.72 11.04 6.44
N GLU A 438 19.14 10.60 7.63
CA GLU A 438 18.30 9.95 8.63
C GLU A 438 17.45 8.76 8.14
N GLU A 439 17.74 8.24 6.95
CA GLU A 439 17.02 7.15 6.29
C GLU A 439 17.66 5.78 6.61
N PRO A 440 16.86 4.71 6.69
CA PRO A 440 17.35 3.34 6.73
C PRO A 440 18.15 2.98 5.48
N ARG A 441 19.32 2.36 5.69
CA ARG A 441 20.24 1.88 4.66
C ARG A 441 20.70 0.46 5.00
N MET A 442 21.22 -0.23 3.99
CA MET A 442 21.89 -1.51 4.14
C MET A 442 23.34 -1.38 3.71
N GLY A 443 24.24 -1.98 4.49
CA GLY A 443 25.67 -2.11 4.16
C GLY A 443 26.09 -3.58 4.19
N ILE A 444 27.15 -3.91 3.45
CA ILE A 444 27.74 -5.24 3.42
C ILE A 444 28.70 -5.41 4.60
N ARG A 445 28.44 -6.40 5.46
CA ARG A 445 29.27 -6.67 6.64
C ARG A 445 30.70 -7.02 6.23
N GLY A 446 31.68 -6.47 6.93
CA GLY A 446 33.10 -6.67 6.65
C GLY A 446 33.65 -5.89 5.45
N GLN A 447 32.80 -5.28 4.61
CA GLN A 447 33.22 -4.43 3.48
C GLN A 447 32.95 -2.95 3.76
N GLU A 448 31.79 -2.66 4.36
CA GLU A 448 31.38 -1.30 4.72
C GLU A 448 31.51 -1.05 6.22
N ARG A 449 31.84 0.18 6.61
CA ARG A 449 31.88 0.60 8.01
C ARG A 449 30.47 0.83 8.54
N GLY A 450 30.28 0.70 9.85
CA GLY A 450 29.02 1.06 10.52
C GLY A 450 28.19 -0.14 11.01
N ASP A 451 28.72 -1.35 10.93
CA ASP A 451 28.11 -2.56 11.52
C ASP A 451 28.05 -2.49 13.05
N ASP A 452 28.91 -1.68 13.68
CA ASP A 452 28.83 -1.30 15.09
C ASP A 452 27.60 -0.43 15.43
N LYS A 453 26.97 0.19 14.41
CA LYS A 453 25.78 1.03 14.53
C LYS A 453 24.52 0.35 13.97
N GLU A 454 24.54 -0.98 13.90
CA GLU A 454 23.45 -1.77 13.35
C GLU A 454 22.13 -1.51 14.08
N PHE A 455 21.08 -1.26 13.29
CA PHE A 455 19.72 -1.12 13.77
C PHE A 455 19.12 -2.50 14.04
N LEU A 456 18.42 -2.66 15.16
CA LEU A 456 17.91 -3.93 15.69
C LEU A 456 16.68 -4.47 14.92
N LEU A 457 16.79 -4.60 13.61
CA LEU A 457 15.76 -5.17 12.72
C LEU A 457 15.88 -6.68 12.54
N ASP A 458 16.95 -7.27 13.06
CA ASP A 458 17.35 -8.66 12.96
C ASP A 458 16.54 -9.58 13.91
N ILE A 459 15.20 -9.50 13.86
CA ILE A 459 14.30 -10.23 14.76
C ILE A 459 14.61 -11.73 14.78
N GLY A 460 14.92 -12.34 13.63
CA GLY A 460 15.32 -13.74 13.55
C GLY A 460 16.58 -14.05 14.37
N ARG A 461 17.64 -13.22 14.25
CA ARG A 461 18.89 -13.38 15.02
C ARG A 461 18.67 -13.13 16.50
N GLN A 462 17.85 -12.13 16.85
CA GLN A 462 17.49 -11.85 18.24
C GLN A 462 16.71 -13.01 18.87
N ALA A 463 15.74 -13.59 18.15
CA ALA A 463 14.96 -14.74 18.60
C ALA A 463 15.84 -16.01 18.76
N ASN A 464 16.74 -16.27 17.80
CA ASN A 464 17.72 -17.36 17.90
C ASN A 464 18.66 -17.17 19.11
N THR A 465 19.19 -15.95 19.31
CA THR A 465 20.07 -15.64 20.45
C THR A 465 19.34 -15.78 21.79
N LEU A 466 18.05 -15.42 21.84
CA LEU A 466 17.19 -15.65 23.00
C LEU A 466 17.01 -17.16 23.23
N TYR A 467 16.67 -17.92 22.20
CA TYR A 467 16.45 -19.36 22.27
C TYR A 467 17.68 -20.10 22.84
N LEU A 468 18.87 -19.83 22.31
CA LEU A 468 20.13 -20.42 22.80
C LEU A 468 20.42 -20.08 24.27
N ALA A 469 20.05 -18.88 24.72
CA ALA A 469 20.23 -18.49 26.11
C ALA A 469 19.21 -19.15 27.05
N LEU A 470 17.97 -19.35 26.60
CA LEU A 470 16.94 -20.06 27.35
C LEU A 470 17.28 -21.55 27.50
N GLN A 471 17.87 -22.17 26.48
CA GLN A 471 18.35 -23.56 26.51
C GLN A 471 19.43 -23.81 27.58
N GLN A 472 20.14 -22.76 28.03
CA GLN A 472 21.13 -22.85 29.11
C GLN A 472 20.55 -22.52 30.49
N ALA A 473 19.29 -22.07 30.56
CA ALA A 473 18.62 -21.73 31.80
C ALA A 473 17.83 -22.92 32.38
N ASN A 474 17.44 -22.83 33.65
CA ASN A 474 16.56 -23.84 34.24
C ASN A 474 15.15 -23.71 33.62
N PRO A 475 14.58 -24.77 33.00
CA PRO A 475 13.25 -24.70 32.36
C PRO A 475 12.12 -24.24 33.29
N GLN A 476 12.23 -24.51 34.60
CA GLN A 476 11.24 -24.14 35.61
C GLN A 476 11.53 -22.77 36.28
N GLN A 477 12.61 -22.10 35.90
CA GLN A 477 12.89 -20.74 36.36
C GLN A 477 11.79 -19.79 35.88
N LEU A 478 11.34 -18.88 36.74
CA LEU A 478 10.40 -17.85 36.32
C LEU A 478 11.05 -16.99 35.23
N LEU A 479 10.29 -16.73 34.15
CA LEU A 479 10.78 -15.92 33.04
C LEU A 479 11.14 -14.50 33.50
N SER A 480 10.44 -13.96 34.49
CA SER A 480 10.78 -12.67 35.12
C SER A 480 12.18 -12.68 35.76
N GLU A 481 12.55 -13.75 36.46
CA GLU A 481 13.88 -13.90 37.08
C GLU A 481 14.98 -14.02 36.02
N PHE A 482 14.72 -14.78 34.96
CA PHE A 482 15.63 -14.88 33.81
C PHE A 482 15.88 -13.50 33.19
N ILE A 483 14.80 -12.74 32.93
CA ILE A 483 14.89 -11.39 32.34
C ILE A 483 15.57 -10.39 33.29
N LEU A 484 15.33 -10.45 34.60
CA LEU A 484 16.05 -9.61 35.57
C LEU A 484 17.56 -9.90 35.57
N THR A 485 17.94 -11.16 35.41
CA THR A 485 19.36 -11.57 35.32
C THR A 485 19.98 -11.23 33.95
N LYS A 486 19.17 -11.22 32.88
CA LYS A 486 19.61 -10.98 31.50
C LYS A 486 18.71 -9.93 30.81
N PRO A 487 18.75 -8.65 31.23
CA PRO A 487 17.79 -7.62 30.79
C PRO A 487 17.82 -7.32 29.30
N LYS A 488 18.94 -7.61 28.61
CA LYS A 488 19.06 -7.49 27.14
C LYS A 488 18.00 -8.28 26.36
N TYR A 489 17.46 -9.35 26.94
CA TYR A 489 16.44 -10.19 26.31
C TYR A 489 15.00 -9.69 26.49
N ARG A 490 14.79 -8.65 27.30
CA ARG A 490 13.44 -8.17 27.66
C ARG A 490 12.59 -7.81 26.45
N SER A 491 13.15 -7.09 25.48
CA SER A 491 12.41 -6.61 24.31
C SER A 491 11.97 -7.77 23.43
N ILE A 492 12.93 -8.62 23.03
CA ILE A 492 12.66 -9.76 22.16
C ILE A 492 11.76 -10.81 22.83
N ALA A 493 11.90 -11.06 24.14
CA ALA A 493 11.01 -11.97 24.84
C ALA A 493 9.55 -11.48 24.85
N ARG A 494 9.31 -10.18 25.05
CA ARG A 494 7.96 -9.58 24.92
C ARG A 494 7.39 -9.74 23.52
N ARG A 495 8.22 -9.50 22.49
CA ARG A 495 7.81 -9.67 21.09
C ARG A 495 7.47 -11.12 20.79
N VAL A 496 8.39 -12.05 21.03
CA VAL A 496 8.22 -13.49 20.77
C VAL A 496 6.98 -14.02 21.46
N TRP A 497 6.77 -13.67 22.74
CA TRP A 497 5.57 -14.08 23.44
C TRP A 497 4.31 -13.51 22.79
N THR A 498 4.27 -12.19 22.56
CA THR A 498 3.07 -11.53 22.02
C THR A 498 2.75 -12.05 20.61
N MET A 499 3.72 -11.99 19.70
CA MET A 499 3.55 -12.37 18.30
C MET A 499 3.40 -13.87 18.10
N GLY A 500 4.00 -14.70 18.96
CA GLY A 500 3.79 -16.14 18.97
C GLY A 500 2.33 -16.54 19.23
N HIS A 501 1.57 -15.70 19.95
CA HIS A 501 0.15 -15.90 20.24
C HIS A 501 -0.79 -15.10 19.33
N LYS A 502 -0.26 -14.35 18.36
CA LYS A 502 -1.04 -13.69 17.32
C LYS A 502 -1.33 -14.66 16.17
N LYS A 503 -2.37 -14.38 15.37
CA LYS A 503 -2.87 -15.28 14.32
C LYS A 503 -1.79 -15.55 13.26
N MET A 504 -1.23 -14.50 12.69
CA MET A 504 -0.16 -14.55 11.69
C MET A 504 1.22 -14.43 12.32
N GLY A 505 1.40 -13.58 13.34
CA GLY A 505 2.69 -13.45 14.03
C GLY A 505 3.70 -12.58 13.27
N ASP A 506 4.98 -12.95 13.34
CA ASP A 506 6.09 -12.19 12.75
C ASP A 506 6.28 -12.51 11.26
N ILE A 507 6.80 -11.53 10.50
CA ILE A 507 7.27 -11.76 9.13
C ILE A 507 8.45 -12.73 9.17
N GLN A 508 8.37 -13.81 8.39
CA GLN A 508 9.36 -14.88 8.38
C GLN A 508 10.43 -14.56 7.35
N ILE A 509 11.39 -13.73 7.75
CA ILE A 509 12.52 -13.30 6.91
C ILE A 509 13.78 -13.09 7.75
N ASN A 510 14.92 -13.61 7.27
CA ASN A 510 16.22 -13.16 7.73
C ASN A 510 16.65 -11.92 6.94
N VAL A 511 16.41 -10.74 7.49
CA VAL A 511 16.75 -9.45 6.85
C VAL A 511 18.26 -9.20 6.71
N LEU A 512 19.10 -10.08 7.29
CA LEU A 512 20.55 -10.02 7.19
C LEU A 512 21.10 -10.96 6.10
N GLN A 513 20.29 -11.87 5.58
CA GLN A 513 20.73 -12.87 4.61
C GLN A 513 21.10 -12.23 3.28
N LYS A 514 22.15 -12.73 2.62
CA LYS A 514 22.67 -12.21 1.35
C LYS A 514 21.60 -12.06 0.25
N THR A 515 20.68 -13.01 0.17
CA THR A 515 19.59 -13.03 -0.82
C THR A 515 18.31 -12.35 -0.33
N ALA A 516 18.30 -11.76 0.87
CA ALA A 516 17.14 -11.04 1.38
C ALA A 516 16.80 -9.87 0.46
N LEU A 517 15.55 -9.81 0.01
CA LEU A 517 15.03 -8.73 -0.81
C LEU A 517 14.06 -7.89 0.02
N PRO A 518 14.48 -6.70 0.52
CA PRO A 518 13.59 -5.79 1.23
C PRO A 518 12.36 -5.40 0.39
N MET A 519 12.48 -5.51 -0.93
CA MET A 519 11.41 -5.29 -1.90
C MET A 519 10.14 -6.06 -1.56
N HIS A 520 10.26 -7.29 -1.07
CA HIS A 520 9.11 -8.11 -0.66
C HIS A 520 8.28 -7.43 0.44
N LEU A 521 8.96 -6.81 1.41
CA LEU A 521 8.31 -6.04 2.47
C LEU A 521 7.65 -4.77 1.91
N LEU A 522 8.34 -4.07 1.01
CA LEU A 522 7.80 -2.87 0.37
C LEU A 522 6.50 -3.19 -0.37
N ARG A 523 6.51 -4.27 -1.17
CA ARG A 523 5.34 -4.72 -1.93
C ARG A 523 4.17 -5.08 -1.04
N CYS A 524 4.39 -5.85 0.03
CA CYS A 524 3.36 -6.17 1.02
C CYS A 524 2.68 -4.91 1.57
N LYS A 525 3.44 -3.91 2.01
CA LYS A 525 2.83 -2.68 2.54
C LYS A 525 2.05 -1.91 1.46
N LEU A 526 2.63 -1.81 0.27
CA LEU A 526 2.04 -1.05 -0.85
C LEU A 526 0.79 -1.74 -1.41
N SER A 527 0.71 -3.07 -1.37
CA SER A 527 -0.51 -3.80 -1.75
C SER A 527 -1.64 -3.59 -0.73
N MET A 528 -1.33 -3.52 0.57
CA MET A 528 -2.29 -3.13 1.60
C MET A 528 -2.82 -1.70 1.39
N PHE A 529 -1.97 -0.77 0.94
CA PHE A 529 -2.42 0.56 0.54
C PHE A 529 -3.35 0.47 -0.66
N GLY A 530 -3.04 -0.40 -1.62
CA GLY A 530 -3.77 -0.62 -2.86
C GLY A 530 -3.05 -0.07 -4.08
N ALA A 531 -1.72 -0.08 -4.03
CA ALA A 531 -0.89 0.30 -5.16
C ALA A 531 -0.88 -0.80 -6.23
N THR A 532 -0.66 -0.38 -7.48
CA THR A 532 -0.53 -1.24 -8.65
C THR A 532 0.79 -0.94 -9.39
N LYS A 533 1.05 -1.71 -10.46
CA LYS A 533 2.15 -1.49 -11.38
C LYS A 533 3.50 -1.38 -10.67
N PHE A 534 3.86 -2.43 -9.94
CA PHE A 534 5.14 -2.53 -9.26
C PHE A 534 6.28 -2.57 -10.27
N ASP A 535 7.04 -1.49 -10.34
CA ASP A 535 8.12 -1.28 -11.29
C ASP A 535 9.44 -1.04 -10.52
N PRO A 536 10.15 -2.14 -10.16
CA PRO A 536 11.42 -2.04 -9.45
C PRO A 536 12.44 -1.27 -10.27
N ARG A 537 13.16 -0.36 -9.63
CA ARG A 537 14.24 0.41 -10.28
C ARG A 537 15.62 0.05 -9.74
N SER A 538 15.66 -0.74 -8.68
CA SER A 538 16.83 -1.45 -8.13
C SER A 538 16.33 -2.51 -7.13
N ASP A 539 17.25 -3.20 -6.46
CA ASP A 539 17.01 -4.06 -5.29
C ASP A 539 16.43 -3.31 -4.07
N ARG A 540 16.49 -1.96 -4.05
CA ARG A 540 16.23 -1.14 -2.85
C ARG A 540 15.05 -0.19 -2.96
N TRP A 541 14.46 0.00 -4.15
CA TRP A 541 13.30 0.87 -4.33
C TRP A 541 12.48 0.54 -5.57
N VAL A 542 11.18 0.84 -5.49
CA VAL A 542 10.15 0.52 -6.48
C VAL A 542 9.27 1.74 -6.76
N ARG A 543 8.83 1.86 -8.01
CA ARG A 543 7.77 2.77 -8.40
C ARG A 543 6.45 2.01 -8.42
N VAL A 544 5.40 2.65 -7.94
CA VAL A 544 4.04 2.12 -8.00
C VAL A 544 3.08 3.23 -8.41
N THR A 545 1.85 2.87 -8.74
CA THR A 545 0.77 3.82 -8.97
C THR A 545 -0.34 3.59 -7.96
N LEU A 546 -0.80 4.65 -7.31
CA LEU A 546 -1.99 4.67 -6.45
C LEU A 546 -3.17 5.24 -7.23
N PHE A 547 -4.39 4.76 -6.95
CA PHE A 547 -5.63 5.22 -7.59
C PHE A 547 -5.66 5.08 -9.12
N GLN A 548 -4.83 4.20 -9.69
CA GLN A 548 -4.86 3.93 -11.13
C GLN A 548 -6.13 3.13 -11.48
N GLY A 549 -6.96 3.66 -12.39
CA GLY A 549 -8.28 3.08 -12.72
C GLY A 549 -9.40 3.48 -11.76
N ALA A 550 -9.09 4.19 -10.68
CA ALA A 550 -10.10 4.65 -9.73
C ALA A 550 -11.05 5.67 -10.38
N PRO A 551 -12.34 5.71 -9.99
CA PRO A 551 -13.25 6.75 -10.45
C PRO A 551 -12.75 8.15 -10.08
N LEU A 552 -13.21 9.15 -10.83
CA LEU A 552 -13.01 10.56 -10.49
C LEU A 552 -13.89 10.93 -9.29
N PHE A 553 -13.58 12.03 -8.61
CA PHE A 553 -14.31 12.38 -7.40
C PHE A 553 -15.80 12.60 -7.68
N ASP A 554 -16.14 13.27 -8.79
CA ASP A 554 -17.52 13.58 -9.18
C ASP A 554 -18.31 12.34 -9.65
N ASP A 555 -17.62 11.24 -9.94
CA ASP A 555 -18.19 9.96 -10.39
C ASP A 555 -17.80 8.81 -9.44
N VAL A 556 -17.53 9.14 -8.17
CA VAL A 556 -17.09 8.14 -7.21
C VAL A 556 -18.16 7.09 -6.98
N HIS A 557 -17.82 5.84 -7.23
CA HIS A 557 -18.70 4.70 -7.09
C HIS A 557 -17.98 3.51 -6.44
N SER A 558 -18.76 2.58 -5.90
CA SER A 558 -18.23 1.38 -5.23
C SER A 558 -17.76 0.25 -6.16
N ASP A 559 -17.95 0.40 -7.49
CA ASP A 559 -17.64 -0.64 -8.47
C ASP A 559 -16.14 -1.01 -8.55
N GLU A 560 -15.87 -2.12 -9.22
CA GLU A 560 -14.57 -2.76 -9.33
C GLU A 560 -13.62 -1.99 -10.27
N TRP A 561 -12.39 -1.77 -9.80
CA TRP A 561 -11.31 -1.15 -10.58
C TRP A 561 -9.94 -1.82 -10.33
N LEU A 562 -9.96 -3.12 -10.05
CA LEU A 562 -8.77 -3.97 -10.03
C LEU A 562 -8.13 -4.03 -11.43
N PHE A 563 -6.81 -4.26 -11.50
CA PHE A 563 -6.06 -4.45 -12.76
C PHE A 563 -6.44 -3.45 -13.88
N PRO A 564 -6.08 -2.16 -13.75
CA PRO A 564 -6.48 -1.12 -14.70
C PRO A 564 -5.93 -1.38 -16.11
N LEU A 565 -6.80 -1.29 -17.11
CA LEU A 565 -6.47 -1.48 -18.52
C LEU A 565 -6.30 -0.15 -19.24
N LEU A 566 -5.49 -0.13 -20.29
CA LEU A 566 -5.46 1.00 -21.21
C LEU A 566 -6.85 1.25 -21.82
N PRO A 567 -7.31 2.52 -21.88
CA PRO A 567 -8.62 2.84 -22.43
C PRO A 567 -8.65 2.56 -23.94
N LYS A 568 -9.79 2.09 -24.45
CA LYS A 568 -10.00 1.88 -25.88
C LYS A 568 -10.74 3.09 -26.45
N ILE A 569 -10.00 4.17 -26.66
CA ILE A 569 -10.55 5.39 -27.25
C ILE A 569 -10.76 5.13 -28.74
N ASN A 570 -11.94 4.67 -29.11
CA ASN A 570 -12.35 4.73 -30.50
C ASN A 570 -12.35 6.21 -30.91
N GLU A 571 -11.74 6.53 -32.06
CA GLU A 571 -11.79 7.86 -32.67
C GLU A 571 -13.24 8.25 -32.97
N LEU A 572 -14.02 8.72 -32.00
CA LEU A 572 -15.35 9.32 -32.19
C LEU A 572 -15.87 9.89 -30.85
N SER A 573 -15.47 11.12 -30.53
CA SER A 573 -16.37 12.20 -30.09
C SER A 573 -15.57 13.39 -29.53
N THR A 574 -15.20 14.30 -30.43
CA THR A 574 -15.02 15.71 -30.09
C THR A 574 -16.39 16.27 -29.68
N LEU A 575 -16.80 16.07 -28.43
CA LEU A 575 -17.92 16.82 -27.86
C LEU A 575 -17.36 18.12 -27.25
N PRO A 576 -17.81 19.30 -27.70
CA PRO A 576 -17.44 20.56 -27.06
C PRO A 576 -18.04 20.57 -25.64
N LEU A 577 -17.22 20.88 -24.64
CA LEU A 577 -17.71 21.15 -23.29
C LEU A 577 -18.67 22.33 -23.31
N ALA A 578 -19.91 22.09 -22.87
CA ALA A 578 -20.77 23.15 -22.38
C ALA A 578 -20.16 23.70 -21.08
N ALA A 579 -19.97 25.02 -21.02
CA ALA A 579 -19.49 25.71 -19.83
C ALA A 579 -20.47 25.55 -18.66
N GLN A 580 -19.98 25.08 -17.51
CA GLN A 580 -20.54 25.34 -16.18
C GLN A 580 -19.42 25.66 -15.21
#